data_AF-A0A803Q1H6-F1
#
_entry.id   AF-A0A803Q1H6-F1
#
_cell.length_a   1.000
_cell.length_b   1.000
_cell.length_c   1.000
_cell.angle_alpha   90.00
_cell.angle_beta   90.00
_cell.angle_gamma   90.00
#
_symmetry.space_group_name_H-M   'P 1'
#
loop_
_entity.id
_entity.type
_entity.pdbx_description
1 polymer ?
#
loop_
_entity_poly.entity_id
_entity_poly.type
_entity_poly.pdbx_seq_one_letter_code
_entity_poly.pdbx_strand_id
1 'polypeptide(L)'
;MKILEANAGPLTNFEVIKFLKSRGASKDPSRVLADVSPSEYKVYDYLVETAACNQSQENINEFLEKSKKYDLAKAELLNIINIRPSTPVELYSVTNNSIFLLIYFCY
;
A
#
# COMPACT_ATOMS: atom_id res chain seq x y z
N MET A 1 14.80 -9.12 -24.98
CA MET A 1 14.66 -8.34 -23.71
C MET A 1 15.55 -9.02 -22.68
N LYS A 2 16.44 -8.29 -21.99
CA LYS A 2 17.29 -8.84 -20.91
C LYS A 2 16.82 -8.23 -19.58
N ILE A 3 16.64 -9.06 -18.56
CA ILE A 3 16.29 -8.61 -17.21
C ILE A 3 17.59 -8.19 -16.54
N LEU A 4 17.69 -6.91 -16.17
CA LEU A 4 18.87 -6.36 -15.49
C LEU A 4 18.82 -6.62 -13.99
N GLU A 5 17.65 -6.45 -13.37
CA GLU A 5 17.37 -6.74 -11.98
C GLU A 5 16.04 -7.46 -11.86
N ALA A 6 16.01 -8.59 -11.16
CA ALA A 6 14.79 -9.37 -10.96
C ALA A 6 13.84 -8.73 -9.93
N ASN A 7 14.39 -8.12 -8.88
CA ASN A 7 13.65 -7.50 -7.79
C ASN A 7 14.27 -6.14 -7.46
N ALA A 8 13.79 -5.06 -8.10
CA ALA A 8 14.28 -3.70 -7.85
C ALA A 8 13.85 -3.15 -6.48
N GLY A 9 12.76 -3.67 -5.91
CA GLY A 9 12.28 -3.29 -4.59
C GLY A 9 10.79 -3.61 -4.38
N PRO A 10 10.32 -3.58 -3.13
CA PRO A 10 8.90 -3.70 -2.83
C PRO A 10 8.15 -2.43 -3.23
N LEU A 11 6.89 -2.60 -3.65
CA LEU A 11 5.95 -1.53 -3.94
C LEU A 11 4.77 -1.61 -2.98
N THR A 12 4.33 -0.47 -2.45
CA THR A 12 3.14 -0.39 -1.61
C THR A 12 1.87 -0.42 -2.47
N ASN A 13 0.78 -0.94 -1.91
CA ASN A 13 -0.54 -0.92 -2.54
C ASN A 13 -0.98 0.51 -2.90
N PHE A 14 -0.63 1.49 -2.07
CA PHE A 14 -0.89 2.91 -2.32
C PHE A 14 -0.17 3.42 -3.59
N GLU A 15 1.11 3.11 -3.75
CA GLU A 15 1.88 3.51 -4.95
C GLU A 15 1.33 2.84 -6.21
N VAL A 16 0.94 1.56 -6.12
CA VAL A 16 0.32 0.84 -7.24
C VAL A 16 -1.01 1.47 -7.62
N ILE A 17 -1.88 1.82 -6.65
CA ILE A 17 -3.13 2.54 -6.93
C ILE A 17 -2.85 3.89 -7.61
N LYS A 18 -1.88 4.66 -7.10
CA LYS A 18 -1.51 5.96 -7.66
C LYS A 18 -0.99 5.84 -9.10
N PHE A 19 -0.19 4.81 -9.38
CA PHE A 19 0.31 4.51 -10.72
C PHE A 19 -0.82 4.08 -11.66
N LEU A 20 -1.72 3.22 -11.21
CA LEU A 20 -2.87 2.81 -12.02
C LEU A 20 -3.80 3.99 -12.32
N LYS A 21 -4.05 4.86 -11.34
CA LYS A 21 -4.81 6.12 -11.55
C LYS A 21 -4.15 7.02 -12.57
N SER A 22 -2.82 7.19 -12.54
CA SER A 22 -2.11 8.03 -13.52
C SER A 22 -2.14 7.46 -14.94
N ARG A 23 -2.29 6.13 -15.09
CA ARG A 23 -2.54 5.49 -16.39
C ARG A 23 -4.00 5.59 -16.87
N GLY A 24 -4.91 6.09 -16.03
CA GLY A 24 -6.34 6.23 -16.36
C GLY A 24 -7.22 5.09 -15.83
N ALA A 25 -6.73 4.28 -14.90
CA ALA A 25 -7.58 3.32 -14.19
C ALA A 25 -8.56 4.10 -13.30
N SER A 26 -9.85 3.96 -13.59
CA SER A 26 -10.94 4.49 -12.77
C SER A 26 -12.09 3.48 -12.72
N LYS A 27 -12.99 3.65 -11.74
CA LYS A 27 -14.29 2.97 -11.68
C LYS A 27 -15.33 3.63 -12.59
N ASP A 28 -15.02 4.81 -13.15
CA ASP A 28 -15.92 5.53 -14.03
C ASP A 28 -16.22 4.77 -15.33
N PRO A 29 -17.42 4.94 -15.93
CA PRO A 29 -17.74 4.36 -17.24
C PRO A 29 -16.80 4.82 -18.36
N SER A 30 -16.16 5.98 -18.20
CA SER A 30 -15.15 6.52 -19.11
C SER A 30 -13.84 5.74 -19.13
N ARG A 31 -13.65 4.77 -18.23
CA ARG A 31 -12.45 3.91 -18.15
C ARG A 31 -12.16 3.15 -19.45
N VAL A 32 -13.17 2.91 -20.30
CA VAL A 32 -13.01 2.25 -21.60
C VAL A 32 -12.09 3.03 -22.56
N LEU A 33 -11.88 4.33 -22.32
CA LEU A 33 -11.03 5.19 -23.15
C LEU A 33 -9.55 5.17 -22.75
N ALA A 34 -9.19 4.60 -21.60
CA ALA A 34 -7.81 4.56 -21.15
C ALA A 34 -7.08 3.33 -21.70
N ASP A 35 -5.81 3.51 -22.05
CA ASP A 35 -4.92 2.44 -22.51
C ASP A 35 -4.40 1.61 -21.31
N VAL A 36 -5.34 1.00 -20.60
CA VAL A 36 -5.12 0.18 -19.41
C VAL A 36 -5.60 -1.23 -19.71
N SER A 37 -4.73 -2.20 -19.46
CA SER A 37 -5.04 -3.59 -19.73
C SER A 37 -6.15 -4.13 -18.80
N PRO A 38 -6.93 -5.14 -19.22
CA PRO A 38 -7.91 -5.78 -18.35
C PRO A 38 -7.31 -6.32 -17.04
N SER A 39 -6.06 -6.77 -17.07
CA SER A 39 -5.31 -7.19 -15.88
C SER A 39 -5.08 -6.04 -14.90
N GLU A 40 -4.71 -4.86 -15.40
CA GLU A 40 -4.50 -3.67 -14.57
C GLU A 40 -5.81 -3.18 -13.96
N TYR A 41 -6.92 -3.23 -14.69
CA TYR A 41 -8.25 -2.94 -14.14
C TYR A 41 -8.65 -3.88 -13.01
N LYS A 42 -8.41 -5.18 -13.18
CA LYS A 42 -8.73 -6.17 -12.13
C LYS A 42 -7.93 -5.93 -10.85
N VAL A 43 -6.66 -5.56 -10.98
CA VAL A 43 -5.81 -5.19 -9.84
C VAL A 43 -6.29 -3.89 -9.22
N TYR A 44 -6.62 -2.88 -10.03
CA TYR A 44 -7.15 -1.61 -9.54
C TYR A 44 -8.46 -1.78 -8.75
N ASP A 45 -9.41 -2.52 -9.31
CA ASP A 45 -10.71 -2.75 -8.69
C ASP A 45 -10.56 -3.46 -7.32
N TYR A 46 -9.66 -4.45 -7.22
CA TYR A 46 -9.30 -5.09 -5.96
C TYR A 46 -8.67 -4.10 -4.97
N LEU A 47 -7.65 -3.34 -5.40
CA LEU A 47 -6.91 -2.45 -4.52
C LEU A 47 -7.75 -1.28 -4.01
N VAL A 48 -8.69 -0.76 -4.81
CA VAL A 48 -9.62 0.31 -4.37
C VAL A 48 -10.57 -0.17 -3.28
N GLU A 49 -10.89 -1.46 -3.23
CA GLU A 49 -11.71 -2.05 -2.17
C GLU A 49 -10.93 -2.27 -0.86
N THR A 50 -9.59 -2.20 -0.91
CA THR A 50 -8.76 -2.32 0.29
C THR A 50 -8.61 -1.00 1.05
N ALA A 51 -8.25 -1.10 2.33
CA ALA A 51 -8.03 0.06 3.21
C ALA A 51 -6.88 0.99 2.75
N ALA A 52 -6.01 0.52 1.85
CA ALA A 52 -4.92 1.28 1.26
C ALA A 52 -5.40 2.44 0.35
N CYS A 53 -6.63 2.38 -0.18
CA CYS A 53 -7.16 3.44 -1.04
C CYS A 53 -7.40 4.78 -0.29
N ASN A 54 -7.62 4.71 1.02
CA ASN A 54 -7.92 5.88 1.86
C ASN A 54 -6.68 6.47 2.53
N GLN A 55 -5.48 5.98 2.19
CA GLN A 55 -4.24 6.52 2.70
C GLN A 55 -3.83 7.76 1.91
N SER A 56 -3.13 8.67 2.58
CA SER A 56 -2.51 9.84 1.98
C SER A 56 -0.98 9.73 2.06
N GLN A 57 -0.28 10.46 1.19
CA GLN A 57 1.19 10.46 1.20
C GLN A 57 1.72 11.03 2.53
N GLU A 58 1.00 12.00 3.11
CA GLU A 58 1.33 12.63 4.38
C GLU A 58 1.29 11.61 5.51
N ASN A 59 0.21 10.81 5.60
CA ASN A 59 0.05 9.80 6.64
C ASN A 59 1.11 8.70 6.55
N ILE A 60 1.46 8.28 5.32
CA ILE A 60 2.52 7.28 5.10
C ILE A 60 3.87 7.84 5.54
N ASN A 61 4.19 9.08 5.17
CA ASN A 61 5.45 9.71 5.55
C ASN A 61 5.54 9.91 7.07
N GLU A 62 4.47 10.37 7.71
CA GLU A 62 4.40 10.52 9.16
C GLU A 62 4.56 9.17 9.88
N PHE A 63 3.92 8.12 9.38
CA PHE A 63 4.10 6.75 9.86
C PHE A 63 5.55 6.31 9.72
N LEU A 64 6.19 6.53 8.56
CA LEU A 64 7.59 6.18 8.33
C LEU A 64 8.51 6.91 9.32
N GLU A 65 8.35 8.21 9.53
CA GLU A 65 9.14 8.98 10.49
C GLU A 65 8.98 8.46 11.92
N LYS A 66 7.75 8.20 12.37
CA LYS A 66 7.48 7.65 13.71
C LYS A 66 7.97 6.21 13.85
N SER A 67 7.91 5.44 12.76
CA SER A 67 8.36 4.07 12.71
C SER A 67 9.86 3.96 12.89
N LYS A 68 10.68 4.97 12.52
CA LYS A 68 12.13 4.98 12.76
C LYS A 68 12.52 4.81 14.24
N LYS A 69 11.61 5.16 15.16
CA LYS A 69 11.80 4.93 16.61
C LYS A 69 11.76 3.45 16.97
N TYR A 70 11.08 2.65 16.16
CA TYR A 70 10.96 1.21 16.30
C TYR A 70 11.86 0.54 15.25
N ASP A 71 12.69 -0.41 15.65
CA ASP A 71 13.57 -1.12 14.72
C ASP A 71 12.76 -2.15 13.91
N LEU A 72 11.89 -1.64 13.03
CA LEU A 72 11.00 -2.42 12.17
C LEU A 72 11.69 -2.77 10.86
N ALA A 73 11.54 -4.02 10.44
CA ALA A 73 12.02 -4.43 9.13
C ALA A 73 11.22 -3.73 8.01
N LYS A 74 11.87 -3.49 6.87
CA LYS A 74 11.21 -2.90 5.68
C LYS A 74 9.96 -3.67 5.24
N ALA A 75 9.97 -5.00 5.40
CA ALA A 75 8.84 -5.86 5.09
C ALA A 75 7.66 -5.67 6.07
N GLU A 76 7.95 -5.44 7.36
CA GLU A 76 6.92 -5.15 8.37
C GLU A 76 6.26 -3.79 8.07
N LEU A 77 7.07 -2.76 7.78
CA LEU A 77 6.57 -1.44 7.39
C LEU A 77 5.67 -1.50 6.16
N LEU A 78 6.10 -2.23 5.14
CA LEU A 78 5.34 -2.45 3.92
C LEU A 78 3.99 -3.13 4.20
N ASN A 79 3.99 -4.17 5.03
CA ASN A 79 2.77 -4.90 5.36
C ASN A 79 1.81 -4.05 6.20
N ILE A 80 2.32 -3.25 7.14
CA ILE A 80 1.49 -2.33 7.93
C ILE A 80 0.84 -1.29 7.01
N ILE A 81 1.59 -0.71 6.07
CA ILE A 81 1.05 0.23 5.09
C ILE A 81 -0.02 -0.46 4.22
N ASN A 82 0.23 -1.68 3.75
CA ASN A 82 -0.68 -2.37 2.84
C ASN A 82 -1.98 -2.85 3.49
N ILE A 83 -1.89 -3.41 4.71
CA ILE A 83 -3.04 -3.96 5.44
C ILE A 83 -3.80 -2.86 6.16
N ARG A 84 -3.09 -1.83 6.63
CA ARG A 84 -3.60 -0.78 7.52
C ARG A 84 -4.37 -1.40 8.69
N PRO A 85 -3.66 -2.00 9.67
CA PRO A 85 -4.32 -2.66 10.79
C PRO A 85 -5.18 -1.67 11.56
N SER A 86 -6.46 -1.98 11.71
CA SER A 86 -7.40 -1.21 12.52
C SER A 86 -7.49 -1.76 13.95
N THR A 87 -7.06 -3.00 14.15
CA THR A 87 -7.10 -3.67 15.44
C THR A 87 -5.71 -4.12 15.90
N PRO A 88 -5.50 -4.25 17.22
CA PRO A 88 -4.23 -4.78 17.73
C PRO A 88 -3.93 -6.20 17.26
N VAL A 89 -4.95 -7.03 17.10
CA VAL A 89 -4.81 -8.44 16.68
C VAL A 89 -4.23 -8.54 15.25
N GLU A 90 -4.67 -7.67 14.35
CA GLU A 90 -4.12 -7.58 12.99
C GLU A 90 -2.66 -7.13 13.01
N LEU A 91 -2.32 -6.15 13.86
CA LEU A 91 -0.94 -5.71 14.00
C LEU A 91 -0.03 -6.85 14.49
N TYR A 92 -0.45 -7.62 15.49
CA TYR A 92 0.30 -8.78 16.00
C TYR A 92 0.57 -9.85 14.94
N SER A 93 -0.33 -9.99 13.96
CA SER A 93 -0.14 -10.95 12.87
C SER A 93 0.92 -10.48 11.86
N VAL A 94 1.23 -9.19 11.85
CA VAL A 94 2.14 -8.55 10.89
C VAL A 94 3.50 -8.21 11.51
N THR A 95 3.53 -7.85 12.79
CA THR A 95 4.75 -7.48 13.53
C THR A 95 5.05 -8.50 14.60
N ASN A 96 6.30 -8.96 14.68
CA ASN A 96 6.74 -9.86 15.76
C ASN A 96 6.99 -9.12 17.10
N ASN A 97 6.93 -7.79 17.11
CA ASN A 97 7.14 -6.94 18.29
C ASN A 97 5.83 -6.30 18.78
N SER A 98 5.63 -6.22 20.10
CA SER A 98 4.46 -5.57 20.73
C SER A 98 4.48 -4.04 20.56
N ILE A 99 4.08 -3.56 19.37
CA ILE A 99 4.06 -2.12 19.07
C ILE A 99 2.62 -1.60 18.98
N PHE A 100 1.85 -1.81 20.05
CA PHE A 100 0.46 -1.34 20.19
C PHE A 100 0.23 0.13 19.83
N LEU A 101 1.27 0.97 19.97
CA LEU A 101 1.21 2.39 19.68
C LEU A 101 1.07 2.69 18.17
N LEU A 102 1.42 1.77 17.27
CA LEU A 102 1.35 2.00 15.82
C LEU A 102 -0.08 2.02 15.26
N ILE A 103 -1.03 1.38 15.93
CA ILE A 103 -2.45 1.37 15.52
C ILE A 103 -3.04 2.78 15.60
N TYR A 104 -2.64 3.54 16.63
CA TYR A 104 -3.02 4.93 16.82
C TYR A 104 -2.36 5.89 15.80
N PHE A 105 -1.37 5.43 15.03
CA PHE A 105 -0.68 6.22 14.02
C PHE A 105 -1.13 5.91 12.58
N CYS A 106 -1.95 4.86 12.37
CA CYS A 106 -2.60 4.58 11.08
C CYS A 106 -3.96 5.29 10.89
N TYR A 107 -4.34 6.15 11.84
CA TYR A 107 -5.55 6.98 11.84
C TYR A 107 -5.21 8.46 11.91
#